data_AF-A0A9P0E7G2-F1
#
_entry.id   AF-A0A9P0E7G2-F1
#
_cell.length_a   1.000
_cell.length_b   1.000
_cell.length_c   1.000
_cell.angle_alpha   90.00
_cell.angle_beta   90.00
_cell.angle_gamma   90.00
#
_symmetry.space_group_name_H-M   'P 1'
#
loop_
_entity.id
_entity.type
_entity.pdbx_description
1 polymer ?
#
loop_
_entity_poly.entity_id
_entity_poly.type
_entity_poly.pdbx_seq_one_letter_code
_entity_poly.pdbx_strand_id
1 'polypeptide(L)'
;MTLLLLGYLFVLFDIAEETTNELLTVSETAYAIEWYKFPKECHSTIRFILLRSCEPMFYKLLLGQRVGKEAYMALVKATYYYLNMMTA
;
A
#
# COMPACT_ATOMS: atom_id res chain seq x y z
N MET A 1 -9.96 -1.50 -25.88
CA MET A 1 -10.69 -1.22 -24.63
C MET A 1 -10.04 -1.89 -23.41
N THR A 2 -9.67 -3.17 -23.50
CA THR A 2 -9.01 -3.93 -22.41
C THR A 2 -7.61 -3.43 -22.01
N LEU A 3 -6.80 -2.97 -22.96
CA LEU A 3 -5.46 -2.40 -22.66
C LEU A 3 -5.54 -1.12 -21.82
N LEU A 4 -6.52 -0.26 -22.08
CA LEU A 4 -6.73 0.97 -21.30
C LEU A 4 -7.17 0.65 -19.87
N LEU A 5 -8.00 -0.39 -19.69
CA LEU A 5 -8.42 -0.86 -18.37
C LEU A 5 -7.22 -1.41 -17.58
N LEU A 6 -6.38 -2.24 -18.19
CA LEU A 6 -5.20 -2.80 -17.54
C LEU A 6 -4.17 -1.72 -17.18
N GLY A 7 -4.00 -0.71 -18.04
CA GLY A 7 -3.17 0.46 -17.76
C GLY A 7 -3.71 1.30 -16.60
N TYR A 8 -5.02 1.56 -16.57
CA TYR A 8 -5.65 2.27 -15.46
C TYR A 8 -5.51 1.53 -14.12
N LEU A 9 -5.78 0.22 -14.11
CA LEU A 9 -5.61 -0.61 -12.92
C LEU A 9 -4.15 -0.66 -12.46
N PHE A 10 -3.18 -0.67 -13.38
CA PHE A 10 -1.78 -0.62 -13.03
C PHE A 10 -1.45 0.64 -12.21
N VAL A 11 -1.85 1.81 -12.70
CA VAL A 11 -1.59 3.09 -12.00
C VAL A 11 -2.23 3.11 -10.61
N LEU A 12 -3.47 2.62 -10.47
CA LEU A 12 -4.13 2.56 -9.16
C LEU A 12 -3.39 1.67 -8.16
N PHE A 13 -2.93 0.50 -8.60
CA PHE A 13 -2.20 -0.43 -7.73
C PHE A 13 -0.81 0.09 -7.37
N ASP A 14 -0.15 0.81 -8.27
CA ASP A 14 1.14 1.44 -8.04
C ASP A 14 1.04 2.55 -6.98
N ILE A 15 0.07 3.47 -7.13
CA ILE A 15 -0.18 4.55 -6.16
C ILE A 15 -0.51 3.97 -4.77
N ALA A 16 -1.34 2.92 -4.72
CA ALA A 16 -1.73 2.28 -3.46
C ALA A 16 -0.52 1.67 -2.72
N GLU A 17 0.40 1.06 -3.46
CA GLU A 17 1.61 0.48 -2.90
C GLU A 17 2.61 1.55 -2.46
N GLU A 18 2.83 2.58 -3.27
CA GLU A 18 3.71 3.70 -2.93
C GLU A 18 3.24 4.43 -1.67
N THR A 19 1.94 4.73 -1.57
CA THR A 19 1.34 5.33 -0.36
C THR A 19 1.57 4.45 0.88
N THR A 20 1.45 3.14 0.73
CA THR A 20 1.70 2.20 1.84
C THR A 20 3.17 2.24 2.27
N ASN A 21 4.11 2.29 1.31
CA ASN A 21 5.54 2.32 1.59
C ASN A 21 5.96 3.65 2.24
N GLU A 22 5.38 4.78 1.82
CA GLU A 22 5.60 6.06 2.47
C GLU A 22 5.13 6.05 3.93
N LEU A 23 3.94 5.49 4.21
CA LEU A 23 3.44 5.36 5.58
C LEU A 23 4.35 4.50 6.47
N LEU A 24 4.89 3.40 5.94
CA LEU A 24 5.87 2.58 6.65
C LEU A 24 7.16 3.35 6.93
N THR A 25 7.66 4.11 5.94
CA THR A 25 8.85 4.96 6.10
C THR A 25 8.64 6.03 7.17
N VAL A 26 7.45 6.65 7.23
CA VAL A 26 7.08 7.59 8.30
C VAL A 26 7.08 6.89 9.67
N SER A 27 6.59 5.65 9.76
CA SER A 27 6.63 4.89 11.00
C SER A 27 8.07 4.60 11.47
N GLU A 28 8.91 4.14 10.56
CA GLU A 28 10.32 3.83 10.85
C GLU A 28 11.10 5.08 11.27
N THR A 29 10.91 6.19 10.56
CA THR A 29 11.55 7.47 10.90
C THR A 29 11.05 8.02 12.22
N ALA A 30 9.74 7.97 12.50
CA ALA A 30 9.17 8.38 13.78
C ALA A 30 9.72 7.56 14.95
N TYR A 31 9.99 6.27 14.73
CA TYR A 31 10.60 5.39 15.73
C TYR A 31 12.10 5.66 15.92
N ALA A 32 12.83 5.94 14.83
CA ALA A 32 14.28 6.17 14.86
C ALA A 32 14.69 7.53 15.46
N ILE A 33 13.77 8.50 15.52
CA ILE A 33 14.02 9.81 16.12
C ILE A 33 14.31 9.67 17.63
N GLU A 34 15.29 10.43 18.11
CA GLU A 34 15.63 10.55 19.53
C GLU A 34 14.56 11.37 20.29
N TRP A 35 13.36 10.81 20.42
CA TRP A 35 12.18 11.45 21.01
C TRP A 35 12.43 12.05 22.40
N TYR A 36 13.36 11.46 23.17
CA TYR A 36 13.74 11.90 24.51
C TYR A 36 14.50 13.25 24.52
N LYS A 37 15.07 13.69 23.39
CA LYS A 37 15.74 14.99 23.28
C LYS A 37 14.77 16.14 22.99
N PHE A 38 13.52 15.85 22.64
CA PHE A 38 12.51 16.87 22.36
C PHE A 38 11.88 17.42 23.64
N PRO A 39 11.32 18.64 23.61
CA PRO A 39 10.50 19.18 24.70
C PRO A 39 9.33 18.24 25.05
N LYS A 40 8.94 18.21 26.33
CA LYS A 40 7.85 17.35 26.83
C LYS A 40 6.53 17.54 26.08
N GLU A 41 6.26 18.74 25.59
CA GLU A 41 5.07 19.09 24.81
C GLU A 41 4.98 18.29 23.50
N CYS A 42 6.13 17.97 22.89
CA CYS A 42 6.21 17.23 21.63
C CYS A 42 6.07 15.70 21.81
N HIS A 43 6.29 15.18 23.02
CA HIS A 43 6.28 13.73 23.28
C HIS A 43 4.91 13.11 23.02
N SER A 44 3.83 13.83 23.36
CA SER A 44 2.46 13.37 23.11
C SER A 44 2.17 13.28 21.60
N THR A 45 2.62 14.27 20.83
CA THR A 45 2.48 14.31 19.37
C THR A 45 3.27 13.18 18.70
N ILE A 46 4.53 12.98 19.10
CA ILE A 46 5.37 11.90 18.57
C ILE A 46 4.73 10.54 18.88
N ARG A 47 4.24 10.34 20.12
CA ARG A 47 3.54 9.11 20.50
C ARG A 47 2.28 8.88 19.68
N PHE A 48 1.52 9.93 19.37
CA PHE A 48 0.33 9.84 18.54
C PHE A 48 0.66 9.48 17.09
N ILE A 49 1.69 10.11 16.52
CA ILE A 49 2.20 9.80 15.18
C ILE A 49 2.65 8.34 15.13
N LEU A 50 3.43 7.89 16.12
CA LEU A 50 3.90 6.51 16.20
C LEU A 50 2.72 5.53 16.24
N LEU A 51 1.76 5.73 17.16
CA LEU A 51 0.60 4.87 17.32
C LEU A 51 -0.22 4.77 16.02
N ARG A 52 -0.41 5.88 15.32
CA ARG A 52 -1.16 5.91 14.05
C ARG A 52 -0.38 5.31 12.89
N SER A 53 0.94 5.49 12.85
CA SER A 53 1.80 4.95 11.80
C SER A 53 1.98 3.43 11.91
N CYS A 54 1.89 2.87 13.14
CA CYS A 54 1.96 1.43 13.38
C CYS A 54 0.69 0.67 12.97
N GLU A 55 -0.40 1.35 12.62
CA GLU A 55 -1.55 0.76 11.93
C GLU A 55 -1.41 1.08 10.42
N PRO A 56 -0.61 0.33 9.66
CA PRO A 56 -0.45 0.58 8.24
C PRO A 56 -1.81 0.50 7.55
N MET A 57 -2.23 1.64 6.98
CA MET A 57 -3.40 1.71 6.12
C MET A 57 -3.06 1.01 4.80
N PHE A 58 -3.24 -0.30 4.79
CA PHE A 58 -3.23 -1.05 3.55
C PHE A 58 -4.53 -0.77 2.79
N TYR A 59 -4.39 -0.37 1.52
CA TYR A 59 -5.51 -0.44 0.60
C TYR A 59 -5.92 -1.91 0.45
N LYS A 60 -7.20 -2.20 0.71
CA LYS A 60 -7.78 -3.53 0.60
C LYS A 60 -8.80 -3.54 -0.53
N LEU A 61 -8.77 -4.59 -1.34
CA LEU A 61 -9.86 -4.91 -2.24
C LEU A 61 -11.10 -5.32 -1.45
N LEU A 62 -12.25 -5.40 -2.14
CA LEU A 62 -13.53 -5.79 -1.56
C LEU A 62 -13.47 -7.10 -0.75
N LEU A 63 -12.64 -8.04 -1.18
CA LEU A 63 -12.42 -9.35 -0.55
C LEU A 63 -11.34 -9.34 0.55
N GLY A 64 -10.86 -8.17 0.96
CA GLY A 64 -9.83 -8.02 2.00
C GLY A 64 -8.39 -8.28 1.53
N GLN A 65 -8.19 -8.60 0.26
CA GLN A 65 -6.85 -8.77 -0.32
C GLN A 65 -6.10 -7.44 -0.35
N ARG A 66 -4.81 -7.45 0.00
CA ARG A 66 -3.95 -6.26 -0.08
C ARG A 66 -3.78 -5.84 -1.54
N VAL A 67 -3.98 -4.55 -1.80
CA VAL A 67 -3.69 -3.93 -3.10
C VAL A 67 -2.18 -3.68 -3.17
N GLY A 68 -1.54 -4.23 -4.21
CA GLY A 68 -0.12 -4.05 -4.50
C GLY A 68 0.25 -4.73 -5.82
N LYS A 69 1.45 -4.46 -6.35
CA LYS A 69 1.93 -4.96 -7.65
C LYS A 69 1.79 -6.47 -7.80
N GLU A 70 2.00 -7.24 -6.72
CA GLU A 70 1.78 -8.69 -6.71
C GLU A 70 0.34 -9.07 -7.05
N ALA A 71 -0.63 -8.38 -6.45
CA ALA A 71 -2.06 -8.59 -6.71
C ALA A 71 -2.45 -8.18 -8.14
N TYR A 72 -1.84 -7.10 -8.66
CA TYR A 72 -2.01 -6.72 -10.07
C TYR A 72 -1.49 -7.83 -11.02
N MET A 73 -0.27 -8.33 -10.77
CA MET A 73 0.31 -9.40 -11.58
C MET A 73 -0.52 -10.69 -11.53
N ALA A 74 -1.07 -11.03 -10.35
CA ALA A 74 -1.98 -12.16 -10.22
C ALA A 74 -3.26 -11.97 -11.08
N LEU A 75 -3.82 -10.76 -11.11
CA LEU A 75 -4.98 -10.44 -11.94
C LEU A 75 -4.67 -10.54 -13.44
N VAL A 76 -3.54 -10.01 -13.89
CA VAL A 76 -3.10 -10.11 -15.30
C VAL A 76 -2.92 -11.58 -15.70
N LYS A 77 -2.28 -12.36 -14.84
CA LYS A 77 -2.03 -13.79 -15.07
C LYS A 77 -3.35 -14.59 -15.13
N ALA A 78 -4.27 -14.34 -14.20
CA ALA A 78 -5.60 -14.94 -14.22
C ALA A 78 -6.34 -14.59 -15.53
N THR A 79 -6.33 -13.33 -15.93
CA THR A 79 -6.93 -12.87 -17.19
C THR A 79 -6.38 -13.63 -18.40
N TYR A 80 -5.05 -13.78 -18.47
CA TYR A 80 -4.40 -14.54 -19.54
C TYR A 80 -4.83 -16.02 -19.55
N TYR A 81 -4.88 -16.68 -18.39
CA TYR A 81 -5.35 -18.06 -18.30
C TYR A 81 -6.81 -18.23 -18.72
N TYR A 82 -7.69 -17.32 -18.29
CA TYR A 82 -9.10 -17.35 -18.69
C TYR A 82 -9.27 -17.18 -20.20
N LEU A 83 -8.52 -16.24 -20.80
CA LEU A 83 -8.55 -16.06 -22.25
C LEU A 83 -8.08 -17.31 -22.97
N ASN A 84 -6.95 -17.89 -22.57
CA ASN A 84 -6.43 -19.12 -23.16
C ASN A 84 -7.41 -20.30 -23.04
N MET A 85 -8.06 -20.46 -21.88
CA MET A 85 -9.05 -21.53 -21.67
C MET A 85 -10.29 -21.37 -22.55
N MET A 86 -10.69 -20.14 -22.84
CA MET A 86 -11.87 -19.85 -23.67
C MET A 86 -11.57 -19.94 -25.17
N THR A 87 -10.30 -19.79 -25.58
CA THR A 87 -9.88 -19.85 -26.98
C THR A 87 -9.30 -21.21 -27.40
N ALA A 88 -9.08 -22.11 -26.44
CA ALA A 88 -8.65 -23.49 -26.66
C ALA A 88 -9.87 -24.42 -26.76
#